data_AF-A0A2G1ZUL0-F1
#
_entry.id   AF-A0A2G1ZUL0-F1
#
_cell.length_a   1.000
_cell.length_b   1.000
_cell.length_c   1.000
_cell.angle_alpha   90.00
_cell.angle_beta   90.00
_cell.angle_gamma   90.00
#
_symmetry.space_group_name_H-M   'P 1'
#
loop_
_entity.id
_entity.type
_entity.pdbx_description
1 polymer ?
#
loop_
_entity_poly.entity_id
_entity_poly.type
_entity_poly.pdbx_seq_one_letter_code
_entity_poly.pdbx_strand_id
1 'polypeptide(L)' 'MATKQAQRRDLDVHLGTEGRLIGRLYLGSGKRSAFRYDESWLRDPRFFTVSPDLQPVSGVQHPQGVFFRALEDTAP' A
#
# COMPACT_ATOMS: atom_id res chain seq x y z
N MET A 1 -1.41 31.41 -10.77
CA MET A 1 -0.86 30.53 -9.72
C MET A 1 -1.48 29.15 -9.91
N ALA A 2 -0.75 28.19 -10.47
CA ALA A 2 -1.27 26.86 -10.73
C ALA A 2 -1.03 25.98 -9.50
N THR A 3 -2.10 25.59 -8.81
CA THR A 3 -2.05 24.58 -7.76
C THR A 3 -1.72 23.25 -8.44
N LYS A 4 -0.43 22.89 -8.42
CA LYS A 4 0.06 21.56 -8.80
C LYS A 4 -0.62 20.59 -7.84
N GLN A 5 -1.76 20.01 -8.25
CA GLN A 5 -2.38 18.93 -7.52
C GLN A 5 -1.29 17.88 -7.38
N ALA A 6 -0.78 17.71 -6.15
CA ALA A 6 0.12 16.62 -5.84
C ALA A 6 -0.64 15.36 -6.21
N GLN A 7 -0.30 14.80 -7.37
CA GLN A 7 -0.91 13.62 -7.94
C GLN A 7 -0.71 12.55 -6.88
N ARG A 8 -1.76 12.25 -6.10
CA ARG A 8 -1.72 11.18 -5.09
C ARG A 8 -1.29 9.93 -5.83
N ARG A 9 -0.04 9.51 -5.60
CA ARG A 9 0.54 8.33 -6.24
C ARG A 9 0.05 7.13 -5.45
N ASP A 10 -1.20 6.78 -5.71
CA ASP A 10 -1.75 5.52 -5.28
C ASP A 10 -1.07 4.44 -6.13
N LEU A 11 -0.36 3.52 -5.49
CA LEU A 11 0.37 2.44 -6.11
C LEU A 11 -0.38 1.13 -5.92
N ASP A 12 -0.68 0.45 -7.00
CA ASP A 12 -1.24 -0.89 -6.95
C ASP A 12 -0.12 -1.90 -6.65
N VAL A 13 -0.29 -2.65 -5.57
CA VAL A 13 0.68 -3.65 -5.11
C VAL A 13 0.27 -5.00 -5.68
N HIS A 14 1.13 -5.52 -6.55
CA HIS A 14 0.95 -6.80 -7.20
C HIS A 14 1.96 -7.82 -6.67
N LEU A 15 1.54 -9.08 -6.58
CA LEU A 15 2.32 -10.17 -6.04
C LEU A 15 2.49 -11.30 -7.07
N GLY A 16 3.71 -11.82 -7.13
CA GLY A 16 4.06 -12.96 -7.98
C GLY A 16 4.23 -12.59 -9.45
N THR A 17 4.62 -13.57 -10.24
CA THR A 17 4.83 -13.43 -11.69
C THR A 17 3.53 -13.25 -12.47
N GLU A 18 2.41 -13.69 -11.90
CA GLU A 18 1.08 -13.48 -12.47
C GLU A 18 0.56 -12.05 -12.27
N GLY A 19 1.30 -11.22 -11.51
CA GLY A 19 0.89 -9.83 -11.26
C GLY A 19 -0.43 -9.76 -10.53
N ARG A 20 -0.63 -10.61 -9.49
CA ARG A 20 -1.90 -10.63 -8.77
C ARG A 20 -2.04 -9.38 -7.90
N LEU A 21 -3.09 -8.61 -8.09
CA LEU A 21 -3.37 -7.45 -7.24
C LEU A 21 -3.68 -7.93 -5.81
N ILE A 22 -2.89 -7.48 -4.85
CA ILE A 22 -3.07 -7.83 -3.44
C ILE A 22 -3.51 -6.65 -2.58
N GLY A 23 -3.37 -5.43 -3.09
CA GLY A 23 -3.80 -4.24 -2.40
C GLY A 23 -3.31 -2.97 -3.05
N ARG A 24 -3.62 -1.85 -2.39
CA ARG A 24 -3.25 -0.51 -2.82
C ARG A 24 -2.48 0.21 -1.72
N LEU A 25 -1.35 0.78 -2.09
CA LEU A 25 -0.52 1.62 -1.27
C LEU A 25 -0.79 3.08 -1.61
N TYR A 26 -1.11 3.87 -0.61
CA TYR A 26 -1.33 5.30 -0.71
C TYR A 26 -0.08 6.01 -0.17
N LEU A 27 0.68 6.64 -1.05
CA LEU A 27 1.83 7.46 -0.66
C LEU A 27 1.37 8.89 -0.37
N GLY A 28 1.56 9.35 0.86
CA GLY A 28 1.37 10.76 1.20
C GLY A 28 2.62 11.57 0.85
N SER A 29 2.49 12.70 0.15
CA SER A 29 3.59 13.67 0.00
C SER A 29 4.01 14.20 1.39
N GLY A 30 4.99 13.54 2.02
CA GLY A 30 5.50 13.89 3.35
C GLY A 30 4.61 13.47 4.54
N LYS A 31 3.58 12.65 4.32
CA LYS A 31 2.72 12.09 5.38
C LYS A 31 2.72 10.56 5.28
N ARG A 32 2.53 9.91 6.44
CA ARG A 32 2.48 8.44 6.60
C ARG A 32 1.76 7.76 5.44
N SER A 33 2.44 6.81 4.83
CA SER A 33 1.89 5.89 3.86
C SER A 33 0.73 5.10 4.48
N ALA A 34 -0.23 4.75 3.63
CA ALA A 34 -1.36 3.95 4.01
C ALA A 34 -1.46 2.76 3.08
N PHE A 35 -1.95 1.64 3.57
CA PHE A 35 -2.12 0.43 2.79
C PHE A 35 -3.50 -0.15 2.99
N ARG A 36 -4.09 -0.67 1.91
CA ARG A 36 -5.37 -1.35 1.92
C ARG A 36 -5.23 -2.66 1.16
N TYR A 37 -5.59 -3.78 1.80
CA TYR A 37 -5.68 -5.05 1.09
C TYR A 37 -6.85 -5.06 0.12
N ASP A 38 -6.66 -5.74 -1.01
CA ASP A 38 -7.74 -6.05 -1.92
C ASP A 38 -8.65 -7.14 -1.33
N GLU A 39 -9.95 -7.02 -1.53
CA GLU A 39 -10.91 -8.00 -0.99
C GLU A 39 -10.74 -9.38 -1.61
N SER A 40 -10.33 -9.45 -2.89
CA SER A 40 -10.04 -10.72 -3.56
C SER A 40 -8.81 -11.40 -2.98
N TRP A 41 -7.87 -10.64 -2.43
CA TRP A 41 -6.69 -11.18 -1.75
C TRP A 41 -7.03 -11.65 -0.35
N LEU A 42 -7.80 -10.87 0.43
CA LEU A 42 -8.24 -11.27 1.78
C LEU A 42 -9.06 -12.56 1.79
N ARG A 43 -9.77 -12.85 0.70
CA ARG A 43 -10.56 -14.08 0.54
C ARG A 43 -9.78 -15.23 -0.09
N ASP A 44 -8.54 -15.00 -0.52
CA ASP A 44 -7.76 -16.03 -1.19
C ASP A 44 -7.21 -17.06 -0.19
N PRO A 45 -7.26 -18.37 -0.49
CA PRO A 45 -6.68 -19.39 0.37
C PRO A 45 -5.16 -19.29 0.54
N ARG A 46 -4.45 -18.61 -0.39
CA ARG A 46 -3.01 -18.34 -0.32
C ARG A 46 -2.70 -16.99 0.33
N PHE A 47 -3.69 -16.35 0.95
CA PHE A 47 -3.52 -15.07 1.62
C PHE A 47 -2.39 -15.14 2.66
N PHE A 48 -1.56 -14.11 2.67
CA PHE A 48 -0.64 -13.82 3.76
C PHE A 48 -0.52 -12.30 3.96
N THR A 49 -0.09 -11.92 5.15
CA THR A 49 0.19 -10.52 5.48
C THR A 49 1.51 -10.09 4.86
N VAL A 50 1.48 -9.04 4.04
CA VAL A 50 2.67 -8.48 3.35
C VAL A 50 3.70 -7.94 4.35
N SER A 51 3.23 -7.49 5.51
CA SER A 51 4.06 -6.96 6.57
C SER A 51 3.44 -7.33 7.93
N PRO A 52 4.25 -7.61 8.97
CA PRO A 52 3.76 -8.01 10.29
C PRO A 52 2.93 -6.95 11.00
N ASP A 53 3.04 -5.68 10.61
CA ASP A 53 2.26 -4.56 11.15
C ASP A 53 0.93 -4.32 10.41
N LEU A 54 0.62 -5.14 9.41
CA LEU A 54 -0.67 -5.11 8.70
C LEU A 54 -1.60 -6.20 9.22
N GLN A 55 -2.82 -5.81 9.53
CA GLN A 55 -3.91 -6.72 9.84
C GLN A 55 -4.61 -7.18 8.55
N PRO A 56 -5.16 -8.41 8.51
CA PRO A 56 -5.89 -8.95 7.37
C PRO A 56 -7.31 -8.35 7.29
N VAL A 57 -7.40 -7.04 7.07
CA VAL A 57 -8.67 -6.30 6.99
C VAL A 57 -8.76 -5.51 5.69
N SER A 58 -9.98 -5.32 5.18
CA SER A 58 -10.26 -4.56 3.96
C SER A 58 -10.20 -3.04 4.16
N GLY A 59 -9.97 -2.59 5.40
CA GLY A 59 -9.82 -1.19 5.76
C GLY A 59 -8.46 -0.61 5.38
N VAL A 60 -8.42 0.71 5.25
CA VAL A 60 -7.15 1.45 5.11
C VAL A 60 -6.42 1.41 6.44
N GLN A 61 -5.16 1.02 6.39
CA GLN A 61 -4.27 0.88 7.52
C GLN A 61 -3.07 1.82 7.35
N HIS A 62 -2.52 2.29 8.46
CA HIS A 62 -1.34 3.17 8.48
C HIS A 62 -0.18 2.43 9.16
N PRO A 63 0.45 1.47 8.46
CA PRO A 63 1.59 0.73 8.97
C PRO A 63 2.75 1.67 9.31
N GLN A 64 3.55 1.31 10.31
CA GLN A 64 4.72 2.09 10.75
C GLN A 64 6.05 1.37 10.48
N GLY A 65 5.97 0.18 9.91
CA GLY A 65 7.08 -0.72 9.64
C GLY A 65 8.07 -0.16 8.63
N VAL A 66 9.30 -0.71 8.70
CA VAL A 66 10.45 -0.26 7.91
C VAL A 66 10.18 -0.32 6.40
N PHE A 67 9.41 -1.32 5.93
CA PHE A 67 9.04 -1.45 4.52
C PHE A 67 8.32 -0.20 3.99
N PHE A 68 7.34 0.28 4.75
CA PHE A 68 6.54 1.45 4.39
C PHE A 68 7.32 2.75 4.51
N ARG A 69 8.21 2.85 5.51
CA ARG A 69 9.14 3.99 5.64
C ARG A 69 10.19 4.03 4.53
N ALA A 70 10.71 2.88 4.09
CA ALA A 70 11.66 2.82 2.99
C ALA A 70 11.02 3.23 1.64
N LEU A 71 9.73 2.93 1.47
CA LEU A 71 8.95 3.39 0.32
C LEU A 71 8.64 4.90 0.40
N GLU A 72 8.50 5.46 1.60
CA GLU A 72 8.36 6.91 1.80
C GLU A 72 9.67 7.66 1.47
N ASP A 73 10.82 7.12 1.86
CA ASP A 73 12.15 7.73 1.69
C ASP A 73 12.67 7.69 0.23
N THR A 74 12.09 6.81 -0.59
CA THR A 74 12.42 6.69 -2.02
C THR A 74 11.50 7.53 -2.92
N ALA A 75 10.62 8.36 -2.34
CA ALA A 75 9.82 9.31 -3.12
C ALA A 75 10.71 10.48 -3.64
N PRO A 76 10.77 10.70 -4.97
CA PRO A 76 11.58 11.76 -5.58
C PRO A 76 10.97 13.16 -5.47
#